data_AF-A0A7C1JJ19-F1
#
_entry.id   AF-A0A7C1JJ19-F1
#
_cell.length_a   1.000
_cell.length_b   1.000
_cell.length_c   1.000
_cell.angle_alpha   90.00
_cell.angle_beta   90.00
_cell.angle_gamma   90.00
#
_symmetry.space_group_name_H-M   'P 1'
#
loop_
_entity.id
_entity.type
_entity.pdbx_description
1 polymer ?
#
loop_
_entity_poly.entity_id
_entity_poly.type
_entity_poly.pdbx_seq_one_letter_code
_entity_poly.pdbx_strand_id
1 'polypeptide(L)'
;MCITVIKLDHDGAFVWKYAGELVERGSTWVCIDARMGRDHDAGYVHFRLGDTMTEWFYSDRWYNVFRIQDVDDGRLKGWYCNITRPALINWEDAEHGASVRAEDLALDVFIDPRGRLLVLDEDEFAALDLPEYERAEAWAAVEQLKQLVETRTAPFDEIIV
;
A
#
# COMPACT_ATOMS: atom_id res chain seq x y z
N MET A 1 17.81 -3.08 -6.89
CA MET A 1 17.51 -4.48 -7.28
C MET A 1 16.04 -4.47 -7.64
N CYS A 2 15.71 -4.85 -8.87
CA CYS A 2 14.32 -4.81 -9.32
C CYS A 2 13.49 -5.91 -8.64
N ILE A 3 12.30 -5.54 -8.18
CA ILE A 3 11.28 -6.42 -7.58
C ILE A 3 10.01 -6.26 -8.39
N THR A 4 9.40 -7.39 -8.77
CA THR A 4 8.08 -7.39 -9.44
C THR A 4 6.98 -7.37 -8.39
N VAL A 5 6.14 -6.33 -8.39
CA VAL A 5 4.91 -6.30 -7.60
C VAL A 5 3.76 -6.82 -8.44
N ILE A 6 2.99 -7.74 -7.87
CA ILE A 6 1.83 -8.37 -8.50
C ILE A 6 0.61 -8.05 -7.63
N LYS A 7 -0.30 -7.24 -8.16
CA LYS A 7 -1.60 -6.99 -7.54
C LYS A 7 -2.57 -8.10 -7.95
N LEU A 8 -3.16 -8.71 -6.95
CA LEU A 8 -4.25 -9.67 -7.07
C LEU A 8 -5.51 -9.05 -6.49
N ASP A 9 -6.68 -9.50 -6.94
CA ASP A 9 -7.94 -9.19 -6.27
C ASP A 9 -8.16 -10.09 -5.05
N HIS A 10 -9.30 -9.92 -4.39
CA HIS A 10 -9.68 -10.66 -3.19
C HIS A 10 -9.81 -12.18 -3.38
N ASP A 11 -10.01 -12.65 -4.62
CA ASP A 11 -10.05 -14.07 -5.00
C ASP A 11 -8.65 -14.62 -5.38
N GLY A 12 -7.62 -13.78 -5.32
CA GLY A 12 -6.25 -14.12 -5.71
C GLY A 12 -6.04 -14.11 -7.24
N ALA A 13 -6.99 -13.58 -8.01
CA ALA A 13 -6.87 -13.47 -9.45
C ALA A 13 -6.00 -12.27 -9.84
N PHE A 14 -5.22 -12.43 -10.91
CA PHE A 14 -4.31 -11.39 -11.39
C PHE A 14 -5.08 -10.15 -11.87
N VAL A 15 -4.70 -8.98 -11.35
CA VAL A 15 -5.20 -7.69 -11.83
C VAL A 15 -4.16 -7.02 -12.72
N TRP A 16 -2.97 -6.74 -12.17
CA TRP A 16 -1.86 -6.14 -12.89
C TRP A 16 -0.53 -6.32 -12.15
N LYS A 17 0.59 -5.97 -12.81
CA LYS A 17 1.93 -5.98 -12.21
C LYS A 17 2.77 -4.80 -12.67
N TYR A 18 3.76 -4.46 -11.86
CA TYR A 18 4.74 -3.42 -12.15
C TYR A 18 6.09 -3.75 -11.50
N ALA A 19 7.11 -2.99 -11.85
CA ALA A 19 8.46 -3.12 -11.28
C ALA A 19 8.72 -1.96 -10.31
N GLY A 20 9.39 -2.26 -9.20
CA GLY A 20 9.97 -1.27 -8.31
C GLY A 20 11.40 -1.63 -7.93
N GLU A 21 12.15 -0.65 -7.45
CA GLU A 21 13.53 -0.84 -7.01
C GLU A 21 13.58 -1.02 -5.49
N LEU A 22 14.22 -2.10 -5.03
CA LEU A 22 14.46 -2.35 -3.61
C LEU A 22 15.18 -1.15 -2.97
N VAL A 23 14.56 -0.59 -1.93
CA VAL A 23 15.15 0.41 -1.03
C VAL A 23 15.73 -0.29 0.19
N GLU A 24 14.89 -1.03 0.91
CA GLU A 24 15.26 -1.73 2.14
C GLU A 24 14.36 -2.96 2.35
N ARG A 25 14.80 -3.91 3.18
CA ARG A 25 13.96 -5.02 3.62
C ARG A 25 14.25 -5.39 5.07
N GLY A 26 13.20 -5.81 5.76
CA GLY A 26 13.27 -6.45 7.07
C GLY A 26 13.00 -7.95 7.00
N SER A 27 12.78 -8.55 8.17
CA SER A 27 12.39 -9.97 8.28
C SER A 27 10.98 -10.26 7.76
N THR A 28 10.08 -9.30 7.89
CA THR A 28 8.65 -9.44 7.55
C THR A 28 8.14 -8.35 6.61
N TRP A 29 9.03 -7.57 6.01
CA TRP A 29 8.63 -6.48 5.12
C TRP A 29 9.69 -6.15 4.07
N VAL A 30 9.25 -5.51 3.00
CA VAL A 30 10.09 -4.94 1.96
C VAL A 30 9.61 -3.53 1.62
N CYS A 31 10.56 -2.62 1.43
CA CYS A 31 10.34 -1.26 0.95
C CYS A 31 10.94 -1.11 -0.44
N ILE A 32 10.17 -0.59 -1.38
CA ILE A 32 10.60 -0.33 -2.76
C ILE A 32 10.25 1.10 -3.17
N ASP A 33 10.95 1.62 -4.16
CA ASP A 33 10.52 2.80 -4.90
C ASP A 33 9.95 2.39 -6.26
N ALA A 34 8.76 2.90 -6.55
CA ALA A 34 8.09 2.79 -7.84
C ALA A 34 7.68 4.17 -8.37
N ARG A 35 7.25 4.21 -9.64
CA ARG A 35 6.78 5.43 -10.31
C ARG A 35 5.34 5.27 -10.69
N MET A 36 4.53 6.27 -10.33
CA MET A 36 3.13 6.30 -10.70
C MET A 36 3.00 6.31 -12.23
N GLY A 37 2.38 5.28 -12.79
CA GLY A 37 2.35 5.03 -14.23
C GLY A 37 1.24 5.76 -14.99
N ARG A 38 0.38 6.51 -14.30
CA ARG A 38 -0.75 7.23 -14.90
C ARG A 38 -1.10 8.48 -14.10
N ASP A 39 -1.80 9.40 -14.74
CA ASP A 39 -2.41 10.55 -14.07
C ASP A 39 -3.85 10.19 -13.64
N HIS A 40 -4.21 10.49 -12.39
CA HIS A 40 -5.52 10.19 -11.82
C HIS A 40 -5.85 11.13 -10.65
N ASP A 41 -6.87 11.97 -10.82
CA ASP A 41 -7.43 12.78 -9.74
C ASP A 41 -8.51 11.98 -9.01
N ALA A 42 -8.22 11.61 -7.75
CA ALA A 42 -9.13 10.85 -6.89
C ALA A 42 -9.99 11.76 -5.98
N GLY A 43 -9.88 13.09 -6.11
CA GLY A 43 -10.61 14.06 -5.30
C GLY A 43 -10.02 14.32 -3.90
N TYR A 44 -9.38 13.34 -3.28
CA TYR A 44 -8.62 13.50 -2.02
C TYR A 44 -7.12 13.70 -2.26
N VAL A 45 -6.60 13.17 -3.36
CA VAL A 45 -5.23 13.39 -3.84
C VAL A 45 -5.21 13.26 -5.36
N HIS A 46 -4.35 14.05 -6.01
CA HIS A 46 -4.09 13.92 -7.43
C HIS A 46 -2.82 13.10 -7.64
N PHE A 47 -2.94 11.85 -8.07
CA PHE A 47 -1.80 11.02 -8.46
C PHE A 47 -1.32 11.46 -9.84
N ARG A 48 -0.11 11.99 -9.92
CA ARG A 48 0.45 12.47 -11.20
C ARG A 48 1.32 11.39 -11.81
N LEU A 49 1.34 11.34 -13.14
CA LEU A 49 2.30 10.52 -13.87
C LEU A 49 3.73 10.87 -13.42
N GLY A 50 4.45 9.88 -12.90
CA GLY A 50 5.83 10.02 -12.43
C GLY A 50 6.00 10.29 -10.93
N ASP A 51 4.91 10.49 -10.16
CA ASP A 51 4.99 10.60 -8.70
C ASP A 51 5.81 9.44 -8.13
N THR A 52 6.65 9.75 -7.13
CA THR A 52 7.42 8.71 -6.43
C THR A 52 6.49 8.02 -5.46
N MET A 53 6.40 6.70 -5.58
CA MET A 53 5.70 5.84 -4.63
C MET A 53 6.77 5.07 -3.86
N THR A 54 7.01 5.44 -2.60
CA THR A 54 7.81 4.61 -1.70
C THR A 54 6.85 3.66 -1.00
N GLU A 55 6.99 2.37 -1.25
CA GLU A 55 5.97 1.36 -1.00
C GLU A 55 6.48 0.31 -0.01
N TRP A 56 5.78 0.14 1.11
CA TRP A 56 6.05 -0.89 2.10
C TRP A 56 5.03 -2.02 1.98
N PHE A 57 5.53 -3.23 1.77
CA PHE A 57 4.75 -4.46 1.78
C PHE A 57 5.15 -5.32 2.97
N TYR A 58 4.16 -5.91 3.65
CA TYR A 58 4.34 -6.65 4.89
C TYR A 58 3.82 -8.07 4.74
N SER A 59 4.59 -9.06 5.17
CA SER A 59 4.19 -10.47 5.22
C SER A 59 3.50 -10.86 6.52
N ASP A 60 3.37 -9.92 7.46
CA ASP A 60 2.77 -10.10 8.79
C ASP A 60 1.69 -9.07 9.13
N ARG A 61 1.27 -8.24 8.16
CA ARG A 61 0.23 -7.21 8.34
C ARG A 61 -0.78 -7.24 7.21
N TRP A 62 -1.99 -6.79 7.51
CA TRP A 62 -3.12 -6.78 6.58
C TRP A 62 -3.24 -5.47 5.80
N TYR A 63 -2.11 -4.88 5.44
CA TYR A 63 -2.06 -3.69 4.62
C TYR A 63 -0.69 -3.52 3.98
N ASN A 64 -0.63 -2.71 2.93
CA ASN A 64 0.61 -2.08 2.46
C ASN A 64 0.48 -0.56 2.62
N VAL A 65 1.60 0.17 2.54
CA VAL A 65 1.61 1.63 2.65
C VAL A 65 2.43 2.23 1.53
N PHE A 66 1.86 3.18 0.79
CA PHE A 66 2.53 3.92 -0.27
C PHE A 66 2.63 5.38 0.12
N ARG A 67 3.85 5.85 0.41
CA ARG A 67 4.14 7.26 0.61
C ARG A 67 4.31 7.93 -0.74
N ILE A 68 3.58 9.02 -0.96
CA ILE A 68 3.46 9.66 -2.27
C ILE A 68 4.22 10.99 -2.26
N GLN A 69 5.19 11.13 -3.17
CA GLN A 69 5.87 12.40 -3.42
C GLN A 69 5.61 12.91 -4.82
N ASP A 70 5.34 14.21 -4.92
CA ASP A 70 5.12 14.87 -6.19
C ASP A 70 6.35 14.78 -7.10
N VAL A 71 6.10 14.49 -8.37
CA VAL A 71 7.14 14.33 -9.40
C VAL A 71 8.00 15.59 -9.61
N ASP A 72 7.44 16.79 -9.46
CA ASP A 72 8.16 18.02 -9.84
C ASP A 72 8.98 18.61 -8.70
N ASP A 73 8.41 18.67 -7.50
CA ASP A 73 9.00 19.36 -6.34
C ASP A 73 9.32 18.44 -5.17
N GLY A 74 8.99 17.14 -5.27
CA GLY A 74 9.25 16.14 -4.23
C GLY A 74 8.38 16.32 -2.99
N ARG A 75 7.39 17.22 -3.01
CA ARG A 75 6.52 17.48 -1.85
C ARG A 75 5.71 16.25 -1.51
N LEU A 76 5.63 15.94 -0.21
CA LEU A 76 4.77 14.89 0.32
C LEU A 76 3.29 15.22 0.02
N LYS A 77 2.61 14.30 -0.64
CA LYS A 77 1.18 14.40 -0.96
C LYS A 77 0.32 13.65 0.05
N GLY A 78 0.89 12.65 0.71
CA GLY A 78 0.24 11.84 1.74
C GLY A 78 0.69 10.39 1.65
N TRP A 79 -0.08 9.52 2.30
CA TRP A 79 0.07 8.08 2.24
C TRP A 79 -1.23 7.44 1.79
N TYR A 80 -1.11 6.48 0.88
CA TYR A 80 -2.19 5.59 0.48
C TYR A 80 -1.92 4.22 1.08
N CYS A 81 -2.88 3.65 1.80
CA CYS A 81 -2.74 2.35 2.43
C CYS A 81 -3.83 1.43 1.90
N ASN A 82 -3.42 0.38 1.19
CA ASN A 82 -4.34 -0.64 0.72
C ASN A 82 -4.46 -1.72 1.79
N ILE A 83 -5.70 -2.08 2.14
CA ILE A 83 -5.95 -3.21 3.03
C ILE A 83 -5.88 -4.48 2.20
N THR A 84 -4.94 -5.35 2.59
CA THR A 84 -4.61 -6.58 1.85
C THR A 84 -4.55 -7.76 2.79
N ARG A 85 -4.56 -8.98 2.25
CA ARG A 85 -3.95 -10.10 2.99
C ARG A 85 -2.43 -9.87 3.14
N PRO A 86 -1.75 -10.51 4.11
CA PRO A 86 -0.30 -10.42 4.23
C PRO A 86 0.40 -10.82 2.93
N ALA A 87 1.34 -9.98 2.50
CA ALA A 87 1.99 -10.12 1.21
C ALA A 87 2.89 -11.36 1.16
N LEU A 88 2.87 -12.05 0.02
CA LEU A 88 3.83 -13.11 -0.28
C LEU A 88 5.08 -12.49 -0.89
N ILE A 89 6.19 -12.51 -0.15
CA ILE A 89 7.47 -11.94 -0.55
C ILE A 89 8.44 -13.06 -0.90
N ASN A 90 8.81 -13.17 -2.18
CA ASN A 90 9.72 -14.19 -2.69
C ASN A 90 11.01 -13.55 -3.20
N TRP A 91 12.17 -14.07 -2.77
CA TRP A 91 13.49 -13.53 -3.15
C TRP A 91 14.18 -14.33 -4.25
N GLU A 92 13.75 -15.57 -4.50
CA GLU A 92 14.44 -16.54 -5.36
C GLU A 92 13.44 -17.28 -6.26
N ASP A 93 12.65 -16.56 -7.05
CA ASP A 93 11.96 -17.21 -8.19
C ASP A 93 13.00 -17.37 -9.31
N ALA A 94 13.48 -18.60 -9.50
CA ALA A 94 14.52 -18.91 -10.49
C ALA A 94 14.09 -18.61 -11.95
N GLU A 95 12.78 -18.48 -12.21
CA GLU A 95 12.24 -18.11 -13.52
C GLU A 95 11.88 -16.61 -13.61
N HIS A 96 11.54 -15.95 -12.50
CA HIS A 96 10.93 -14.61 -12.53
C HIS A 96 11.58 -13.53 -11.63
N GLY A 97 12.61 -13.87 -10.84
CA GLY A 97 13.30 -12.94 -9.94
C GLY A 97 12.53 -12.65 -8.65
N ALA A 98 12.97 -11.62 -7.89
CA ALA A 98 12.31 -11.24 -6.64
C ALA A 98 10.90 -10.67 -6.92
N SER A 99 9.92 -11.04 -6.09
CA SER A 99 8.53 -10.61 -6.25
C SER A 99 7.80 -10.39 -4.93
N VAL A 100 6.78 -9.54 -5.02
CA VAL A 100 5.78 -9.31 -3.97
C VAL A 100 4.40 -9.57 -4.58
N ARG A 101 3.57 -10.35 -3.90
CA ARG A 101 2.16 -10.54 -4.26
C ARG A 101 1.28 -9.99 -3.16
N ALA A 102 0.36 -9.10 -3.51
CA ALA A 102 -0.57 -8.48 -2.59
C ALA A 102 -2.00 -8.73 -3.07
N GLU A 103 -2.82 -9.36 -2.23
CA GLU A 103 -4.24 -9.63 -2.47
C GLU A 103 -5.06 -8.51 -1.85
N ASP A 104 -5.66 -7.71 -2.71
CA ASP A 104 -6.40 -6.50 -2.38
C ASP A 104 -7.81 -6.83 -1.89
N LEU A 105 -8.22 -6.24 -0.76
CA LEU A 105 -9.53 -6.43 -0.15
C LEU A 105 -10.48 -5.25 -0.39
N ALA A 106 -10.23 -4.42 -1.39
CA ALA A 106 -11.01 -3.24 -1.79
C ALA A 106 -11.20 -2.15 -0.73
N LEU A 107 -10.76 -2.35 0.51
CA LEU A 107 -10.78 -1.33 1.55
C LEU A 107 -9.47 -0.56 1.51
N ASP A 108 -9.56 0.77 1.58
CA ASP A 108 -8.41 1.63 1.46
C ASP A 108 -8.44 2.74 2.52
N VAL A 109 -7.26 3.29 2.80
CA VAL A 109 -7.10 4.42 3.70
C VAL A 109 -6.16 5.43 3.07
N PHE A 110 -6.60 6.68 2.99
CA PHE A 110 -5.73 7.80 2.66
C PHE A 110 -5.42 8.63 3.91
N ILE A 111 -4.14 8.97 4.10
CA ILE A 111 -3.67 9.83 5.18
C ILE A 111 -3.00 11.05 4.57
N ASP A 112 -3.51 12.24 4.89
CA ASP A 112 -2.93 13.48 4.39
C ASP A 112 -1.64 13.85 5.16
N PRO A 113 -0.84 14.83 4.66
CA PRO A 113 0.41 15.24 5.32
C PRO A 113 0.25 15.78 6.75
N ARG A 114 -0.99 16.07 7.20
CA ARG A 114 -1.32 16.51 8.56
C ARG A 114 -1.84 15.37 9.44
N GLY A 115 -1.83 14.13 8.93
CA GLY A 115 -2.29 12.95 9.66
C GLY A 115 -3.81 12.80 9.67
N ARG A 116 -4.57 13.54 8.84
CA ARG A 116 -6.01 13.31 8.72
C ARG A 116 -6.24 12.06 7.89
N LEU A 117 -7.01 11.14 8.45
CA LEU A 117 -7.31 9.84 7.87
C LEU A 117 -8.69 9.86 7.20
N LEU A 118 -8.76 9.28 6.01
CA LEU A 118 -9.98 9.05 5.24
C LEU A 118 -10.04 7.56 4.87
N VAL A 119 -11.08 6.86 5.32
CA VAL A 119 -11.38 5.50 4.85
C VAL A 119 -12.11 5.61 3.51
N LEU A 120 -11.77 4.75 2.57
CA LEU A 120 -12.24 4.73 1.20
C LEU A 120 -12.85 3.37 0.87
N ASP A 121 -13.77 3.37 -0.09
CA ASP A 121 -14.28 2.15 -0.75
C ASP A 121 -14.91 1.12 0.21
N GLU A 122 -15.51 1.61 1.30
CA GLU A 122 -16.22 0.79 2.30
C GLU A 122 -17.36 -0.04 1.69
N ASP A 123 -18.04 0.49 0.67
CA ASP A 123 -19.12 -0.17 -0.05
C ASP A 123 -18.61 -1.28 -0.98
N GLU A 124 -17.48 -1.06 -1.65
CA GLU A 124 -16.81 -2.10 -2.46
C GLU A 124 -16.35 -3.26 -1.57
N PHE A 125 -15.71 -2.97 -0.44
CA PHE A 125 -15.32 -3.97 0.56
C PHE A 125 -16.52 -4.73 1.16
N ALA A 126 -17.61 -4.03 1.46
CA ALA A 126 -18.83 -4.64 1.99
C ALA A 126 -19.46 -5.62 0.98
N ALA A 127 -19.28 -5.39 -0.32
CA ALA A 127 -19.83 -6.22 -1.39
C ALA A 127 -19.03 -7.51 -1.66
N LEU A 128 -17.76 -7.59 -1.22
CA LEU A 128 -16.92 -8.78 -1.40
C LEU A 128 -17.50 -10.00 -0.64
N ASP A 129 -17.32 -11.23 -1.14
CA ASP A 129 -17.71 -12.45 -0.42
C ASP A 129 -16.57 -12.94 0.50
N LEU A 130 -16.31 -12.19 1.56
CA LEU A 130 -15.25 -12.49 2.52
C LEU A 130 -15.80 -13.17 3.78
N PRO A 131 -15.08 -14.18 4.31
CA PRO A 131 -15.42 -14.75 5.61
C PRO A 131 -15.24 -13.71 6.73
N GLU A 132 -16.02 -13.85 7.80
CA GLU A 132 -16.11 -12.86 8.88
C GLU A 132 -14.74 -12.54 9.53
N TYR A 133 -13.85 -13.53 9.64
CA TYR A 133 -12.53 -13.32 10.21
C TYR A 133 -11.67 -12.37 9.37
N GLU A 134 -11.75 -12.42 8.04
CA GLU A 134 -10.99 -11.51 7.18
C GLU A 134 -11.53 -10.09 7.25
N ARG A 135 -12.86 -9.96 7.42
CA ARG A 135 -13.46 -8.66 7.67
C ARG A 135 -12.98 -8.05 8.98
N ALA A 136 -12.86 -8.87 10.02
CA ALA A 136 -12.34 -8.44 11.30
C ALA A 136 -10.86 -8.02 11.19
N GLU A 137 -10.02 -8.78 10.48
CA GLU A 137 -8.61 -8.44 10.25
C GLU A 137 -8.43 -7.14 9.43
N ALA A 138 -9.25 -6.94 8.39
CA ALA A 138 -9.25 -5.72 7.58
C ALA A 138 -9.57 -4.47 8.44
N TRP A 139 -10.60 -4.53 9.29
CA TRP A 139 -10.90 -3.42 10.19
C TRP A 139 -9.85 -3.26 11.29
N ALA A 140 -9.27 -4.35 11.79
CA ALA A 140 -8.15 -4.28 12.73
C ALA A 140 -6.92 -3.62 12.10
N ALA A 141 -6.66 -3.83 10.81
CA ALA A 141 -5.61 -3.13 10.07
C ALA A 141 -5.86 -1.63 9.97
N VAL A 142 -7.11 -1.21 9.72
CA VAL A 142 -7.48 0.22 9.75
C VAL A 142 -7.22 0.84 11.13
N GLU A 143 -7.54 0.12 12.22
CA GLU A 143 -7.24 0.59 13.58
C GLU A 143 -5.72 0.63 13.87
N GLN A 144 -4.95 -0.34 13.36
CA GLN A 144 -3.48 -0.30 13.46
C GLN A 144 -2.90 0.92 12.73
N LEU A 145 -3.40 1.23 11.52
CA LEU A 145 -2.98 2.42 10.77
C LEU A 145 -3.28 3.70 11.55
N LYS A 146 -4.47 3.83 12.16
CA LYS A 146 -4.81 4.96 13.04
C LYS A 146 -3.80 5.11 14.18
N GLN A 147 -3.47 4.03 14.88
CA GLN A 147 -2.49 4.05 15.97
C GLN A 147 -1.09 4.45 15.50
N LEU A 148 -0.65 3.97 14.33
CA LEU A 148 0.65 4.35 13.77
C LEU A 148 0.70 5.83 13.39
N VAL A 149 -0.40 6.38 12.86
CA VAL A 149 -0.55 7.80 12.54
C VAL A 149 -0.52 8.66 13.81
N GLU A 150 -1.27 8.27 14.84
CA GLU A 150 -1.31 8.97 16.14
C GLU A 150 0.07 9.01 16.82
N THR A 151 0.79 7.89 16.76
CA THR A 151 2.13 7.76 17.36
C THR A 151 3.25 8.24 16.45
N ARG A 152 2.96 8.57 15.18
CA ARG A 152 3.93 8.92 14.13
C ARG A 152 5.04 7.90 13.99
N THR A 153 4.65 6.64 14.05
CA THR A 153 5.55 5.53 13.80
C THR A 153 5.74 5.39 12.29
N ALA A 154 6.97 5.15 11.83
CA ALA A 154 7.26 4.91 10.43
C ALA A 154 6.29 3.86 9.83
N PRO A 155 5.73 4.10 8.63
CA PRO A 155 6.15 5.12 7.64
C PRO A 155 5.50 6.51 7.79
N PHE A 156 4.84 6.83 8.92
CA PHE A 156 4.09 8.07 9.14
C PHE A 156 4.85 9.11 10.00
N ASP A 157 6.16 8.96 10.16
CA ASP A 157 7.00 9.83 10.99
C ASP A 157 7.18 11.26 10.43
N GLU A 158 6.82 11.48 9.17
CA GLU A 158 6.86 12.80 8.49
C GLU A 158 5.57 13.62 8.61
N ILE A 159 4.56 13.15 9.36
CA ILE A 159 3.34 13.93 9.61
C ILE A 159 3.66 15.27 10.28
N ILE A 160 3.17 16.36 9.68
CA ILE A 160 3.40 17.73 10.14
C ILE A 160 2.25 18.16 11.07
N VAL A 161 2.61 18.80 12.19
CA VAL A 161 1.65 19.40 13.16
C VAL A 161 1.49 20.88 12.91
#